data_AF-A0A6J4HTH1-F1
#
_entry.id   AF-A0A6J4HTH1-F1
#
_cell.length_a   1.000
_cell.length_b   1.000
_cell.length_c   1.000
_cell.angle_alpha   90.00
_cell.angle_beta   90.00
_cell.angle_gamma   90.00
#
_symmetry.space_group_name_H-M   'P 1'
#
loop_
_entity.id
_entity.type
_entity.pdbx_description
1 polymer ?
#
loop_
_entity_poly.entity_id
_entity_poly.type
_entity_poly.pdbx_seq_one_letter_code
_entity_poly.pdbx_strand_id
1 'polypeptide(L)'
;MHPSTDAVRLEELVTTMSTRIAPLTRTLGSWVQQAPHDLQEIEQHVLRIVKELGATLLAGLCSLLAPAQPPRTVSCPCGHSAAFQRLRSATVTTILVPITVPRPYYLCSVCGHGYHPLDADLDLCAGSRSAGLDELLALLGATQDSFADASTVLERLTLLHVSSNSVRDATEELGNVLVADQAQHAAAAADGLARPTAEMVPPSRLYITMDGVLAHLHDRGWSELKVGCCYQTWARPERKRPERLEVRAHSLSYVSALCEAERFGWQVWQEAARRGVLDADEVVVVGDGAHWIWNLAETHFPGATQIVDWYHASGVRLGSGTDAVGGG
;
A
#
# COMPACT_ATOMS: atom_id res chain seq x y z
N MET A 1 -24.96 -21.58 -17.33
CA MET A 1 -24.80 -22.38 -16.09
C MET A 1 -25.85 -23.47 -16.11
N HIS A 2 -25.45 -24.74 -16.03
CA HIS A 2 -26.39 -25.81 -15.74
C HIS A 2 -26.60 -25.80 -14.21
N PRO A 3 -27.76 -25.39 -13.69
CA PRO A 3 -27.97 -25.19 -12.25
C PRO A 3 -27.64 -26.43 -11.43
N SER A 4 -27.85 -27.61 -12.03
CA SER A 4 -27.56 -28.91 -11.40
C SER A 4 -26.06 -29.17 -11.23
N THR A 5 -25.19 -28.70 -12.13
CA THR A 5 -23.74 -29.00 -12.04
C THR A 5 -23.04 -28.08 -11.04
N ASP A 6 -23.43 -26.80 -10.99
CA ASP A 6 -22.85 -25.85 -10.02
C ASP A 6 -23.32 -26.16 -8.60
N ALA A 7 -24.58 -26.59 -8.42
CA ALA A 7 -25.09 -27.07 -7.13
C ALA A 7 -24.36 -28.34 -6.64
N VAL A 8 -24.09 -29.30 -7.54
CA VAL A 8 -23.33 -30.51 -7.20
C VAL A 8 -21.90 -30.16 -6.74
N ARG A 9 -21.21 -29.27 -7.45
CA ARG A 9 -19.85 -28.84 -7.07
C ARG A 9 -19.81 -28.10 -5.74
N LEU A 10 -20.84 -27.29 -5.45
CA LEU A 10 -20.97 -26.65 -4.14
C LEU A 10 -21.18 -27.69 -3.04
N GLU A 11 -22.05 -28.68 -3.24
CA GLU A 11 -22.26 -29.76 -2.28
C GLU A 11 -21.03 -30.66 -2.08
N GLU A 12 -20.26 -30.89 -3.14
CA GLU A 12 -18.95 -31.56 -3.03
C GLU A 12 -17.97 -30.77 -2.16
N LEU A 13 -17.94 -29.43 -2.30
CA LEU A 13 -17.12 -28.57 -1.44
C LEU A 13 -17.60 -28.61 0.01
N VAL A 14 -18.91 -28.50 0.25
CA VAL A 14 -19.51 -28.61 1.59
C VAL A 14 -19.12 -29.95 2.22
N THR A 15 -19.30 -31.05 1.50
CA THR A 15 -18.93 -32.40 1.94
C THR A 15 -17.43 -32.50 2.25
N THR A 16 -16.58 -31.95 1.39
CA THR A 16 -15.12 -31.91 1.59
C THR A 16 -14.75 -31.17 2.87
N MET A 17 -15.38 -30.03 3.14
CA MET A 17 -15.12 -29.25 4.34
C MET A 17 -15.62 -29.96 5.60
N SER A 18 -16.84 -30.49 5.59
CA SER A 18 -17.42 -31.23 6.73
C SER A 18 -16.63 -32.48 7.07
N THR A 19 -16.16 -33.24 6.07
CA THR A 19 -15.39 -34.48 6.27
C THR A 19 -13.97 -34.22 6.78
N ARG A 20 -13.40 -33.04 6.54
CA ARG A 20 -12.06 -32.67 7.04
C ARG A 20 -12.07 -32.22 8.50
N ILE A 21 -13.15 -31.57 8.98
CA ILE A 21 -13.20 -31.03 10.34
C ILE A 21 -13.18 -32.14 11.40
N ALA A 22 -13.97 -33.21 11.23
CA ALA A 22 -14.11 -34.23 12.27
C ALA A 22 -12.81 -35.01 12.58
N PRO A 23 -12.00 -35.45 11.59
CA PRO A 23 -10.68 -36.03 11.85
C PRO A 23 -9.74 -35.07 12.59
N LEU A 24 -9.72 -33.79 12.22
CA LEU A 24 -8.84 -32.79 12.83
C LEU A 24 -9.11 -32.63 14.33
N THR A 25 -10.37 -32.57 14.73
CA THR A 25 -10.74 -32.51 16.16
C THR A 25 -10.26 -33.74 16.92
N ARG A 26 -10.36 -34.95 16.32
CA ARG A 26 -9.86 -36.18 16.95
C ARG A 26 -8.33 -36.17 17.05
N THR A 27 -7.63 -35.75 16.00
CA THR A 27 -6.17 -35.65 15.99
C THR A 27 -5.68 -34.67 17.05
N LEU A 28 -6.23 -33.46 17.10
CA LEU A 28 -5.89 -32.47 18.12
C LEU A 28 -6.20 -32.97 19.53
N GLY A 29 -7.38 -33.57 19.73
CA GLY A 29 -7.76 -34.15 21.03
C GLY A 29 -6.77 -35.23 21.49
N SER A 30 -6.35 -36.11 20.57
CA SER A 30 -5.35 -37.14 20.89
C SER A 30 -3.98 -36.55 21.19
N TRP A 31 -3.57 -35.51 20.47
CA TRP A 31 -2.28 -34.85 20.65
C TRP A 31 -2.18 -34.14 22.01
N VAL A 32 -3.24 -33.44 22.45
CA VAL A 32 -3.30 -32.80 23.77
C VAL A 32 -3.27 -33.83 24.92
N GLN A 33 -3.75 -35.06 24.67
CA GLN A 33 -3.73 -36.14 25.67
C GLN A 33 -2.39 -36.89 25.76
N GLN A 34 -1.51 -36.78 24.76
CA GLN A 34 -0.24 -37.54 24.70
C GLN A 34 0.84 -36.97 25.62
N ALA A 35 0.86 -35.65 25.83
CA ALA A 35 1.82 -34.96 26.68
C ALA A 35 1.23 -33.63 27.17
N PRO A 36 1.75 -33.05 28.26
CA PRO A 36 1.45 -31.67 28.61
C PRO A 36 1.94 -30.71 27.51
N HIS A 37 1.07 -29.80 27.08
CA HIS A 37 1.38 -28.68 26.20
C HIS A 37 0.92 -27.40 26.88
N ASP A 38 1.61 -26.29 26.64
CA ASP A 38 1.12 -24.98 27.09
C ASP A 38 0.04 -24.42 26.14
N LEU A 39 -0.59 -23.32 26.54
CA LEU A 39 -1.65 -22.71 25.73
C LEU A 39 -1.12 -22.21 24.38
N GLN A 40 0.11 -21.69 24.34
CA GLN A 40 0.72 -21.14 23.13
C GLN A 40 0.96 -22.24 22.09
N GLU A 41 1.45 -23.41 22.51
CA GLU A 41 1.64 -24.58 21.65
C GLU A 41 0.31 -25.04 21.06
N ILE A 42 -0.74 -25.10 21.89
CA ILE A 42 -2.09 -25.47 21.46
C ILE A 42 -2.63 -24.46 20.45
N GLU A 43 -2.53 -23.16 20.74
CA GLU A 43 -2.98 -22.08 19.86
C GLU A 43 -2.29 -22.12 18.49
N GLN A 44 -0.96 -22.26 18.46
CA GLN A 44 -0.21 -22.33 17.20
C GLN A 44 -0.58 -23.57 16.39
N HIS A 45 -0.84 -24.71 17.03
CA HIS A 45 -1.28 -25.92 16.35
C HIS A 45 -2.68 -25.74 15.74
N VAL A 46 -3.63 -25.21 16.51
CA VAL A 46 -4.98 -24.92 16.02
C VAL A 46 -4.94 -23.92 14.87
N LEU A 47 -4.17 -22.84 14.99
CA LEU A 47 -4.04 -21.83 13.94
C LEU A 47 -3.53 -22.45 12.63
N ARG A 48 -2.47 -23.28 12.68
CA ARG A 48 -1.95 -23.98 11.49
C ARG A 48 -3.03 -24.81 10.80
N ILE A 49 -3.82 -25.55 11.56
CA ILE A 49 -4.92 -26.38 11.03
C ILE A 49 -6.02 -25.51 10.41
N VAL A 50 -6.41 -24.42 11.08
CA VAL A 50 -7.42 -23.48 10.56
C VAL A 50 -6.96 -22.86 9.24
N LYS A 51 -5.68 -22.53 9.11
CA LYS A 51 -5.12 -22.01 7.85
C LYS A 51 -5.18 -23.03 6.72
N GLU A 52 -4.82 -24.29 6.97
CA GLU A 52 -4.91 -25.37 5.97
C GLU A 52 -6.37 -25.65 5.53
N LEU A 53 -7.30 -25.65 6.48
CA LEU A 53 -8.74 -25.74 6.19
C LEU A 53 -9.22 -24.54 5.38
N GLY A 54 -8.86 -23.33 5.80
CA GLY A 54 -9.20 -22.10 5.10
C GLY A 54 -8.65 -22.06 3.67
N ALA A 55 -7.43 -22.55 3.45
CA ALA A 55 -6.84 -22.66 2.12
C ALA A 55 -7.58 -23.66 1.23
N THR A 56 -8.04 -24.78 1.80
CA THR A 56 -8.89 -25.75 1.09
C THR A 56 -10.21 -25.09 0.68
N LEU A 57 -10.86 -24.38 1.60
CA LEU A 57 -12.10 -23.65 1.33
C LEU A 57 -11.89 -22.58 0.25
N LEU A 58 -10.85 -21.75 0.39
CA LEU A 58 -10.52 -20.68 -0.54
C LEU A 58 -10.27 -21.24 -1.95
N ALA A 59 -9.44 -22.29 -2.09
CA ALA A 59 -9.20 -22.95 -3.37
C ALA A 59 -10.48 -23.50 -4.00
N GLY A 60 -11.36 -24.08 -3.18
CA GLY A 60 -12.68 -24.57 -3.59
C GLY A 60 -13.58 -23.45 -4.10
N LEU A 61 -13.68 -22.34 -3.36
CA LEU A 61 -14.46 -21.16 -3.75
C LEU A 61 -13.94 -20.55 -5.06
N CYS A 62 -12.62 -20.38 -5.22
CA CYS A 62 -12.02 -19.94 -6.47
C CYS A 62 -12.36 -20.90 -7.63
N SER A 63 -12.35 -22.21 -7.36
CA SER A 63 -12.70 -23.21 -8.37
C SER A 63 -14.16 -23.11 -8.80
N LEU A 64 -15.09 -22.79 -7.89
CA LEU A 64 -16.52 -22.63 -8.21
C LEU A 64 -16.79 -21.47 -9.17
N LEU A 65 -15.92 -20.45 -9.20
CA LEU A 65 -16.01 -19.35 -10.16
C LEU A 65 -15.62 -19.77 -11.58
N ALA A 66 -14.83 -20.84 -11.73
CA ALA A 66 -14.58 -21.43 -13.04
C ALA A 66 -15.83 -22.17 -13.55
N PRO A 67 -16.16 -22.09 -14.85
CA PRO A 67 -17.32 -22.79 -15.40
C PRO A 67 -17.18 -24.30 -15.22
N ALA A 68 -18.24 -24.94 -14.69
CA ALA A 68 -18.25 -26.39 -14.47
C ALA A 68 -18.00 -27.20 -15.74
N GLN A 69 -18.46 -26.68 -16.88
CA GLN A 69 -18.13 -27.18 -18.20
C GLN A 69 -17.46 -26.04 -18.97
N PRO A 70 -16.11 -26.05 -19.07
CA PRO A 70 -15.39 -25.05 -19.83
C PRO A 70 -15.89 -25.03 -21.28
N PRO A 71 -16.29 -23.87 -21.84
CA PRO A 71 -16.69 -23.79 -23.24
C PRO A 71 -15.55 -24.24 -24.14
N ARG A 72 -15.87 -24.78 -25.33
CA ARG A 72 -14.84 -25.20 -26.30
C ARG A 72 -13.94 -24.05 -26.75
N THR A 73 -14.47 -22.83 -26.72
CA THR A 73 -13.81 -21.62 -27.21
C THR A 73 -14.17 -20.41 -26.36
N VAL A 74 -13.22 -19.48 -26.19
CA VAL A 74 -13.41 -18.18 -25.52
C VAL A 74 -12.86 -17.05 -26.38
N SER A 75 -13.23 -15.81 -26.07
CA SER A 75 -12.62 -14.62 -26.69
C SER A 75 -11.20 -14.44 -26.18
N CYS A 76 -10.25 -14.29 -27.09
CA CYS A 76 -8.85 -13.98 -26.79
C CYS A 76 -8.68 -12.46 -26.74
N PRO A 77 -7.80 -11.92 -25.85
CA PRO A 77 -7.49 -10.50 -25.83
C PRO A 77 -7.00 -9.90 -27.17
N CYS A 78 -6.48 -10.72 -28.08
CA CYS A 78 -6.11 -10.28 -29.44
C CYS A 78 -7.31 -10.12 -30.41
N GLY A 79 -8.55 -10.25 -29.93
CA GLY A 79 -9.78 -10.14 -30.72
C GLY A 79 -10.19 -11.42 -31.47
N HIS A 80 -9.39 -12.48 -31.43
CA HIS A 80 -9.70 -13.78 -32.05
C HIS A 80 -10.26 -14.79 -31.03
N SER A 81 -10.52 -16.02 -31.45
CA SER A 81 -10.97 -17.10 -30.56
C SER A 81 -9.80 -17.95 -30.05
N ALA A 82 -9.84 -18.34 -28.78
CA ALA A 82 -8.92 -19.30 -28.16
C ALA A 82 -9.65 -20.62 -27.85
N ALA A 83 -9.04 -21.75 -28.22
CA ALA A 83 -9.65 -23.08 -28.07
C ALA A 83 -9.22 -23.75 -26.76
N PHE A 84 -10.16 -24.39 -26.08
CA PHE A 84 -9.91 -25.14 -24.85
C PHE A 84 -8.93 -26.28 -25.09
N GLN A 85 -7.95 -26.41 -24.20
CA GLN A 85 -6.93 -27.45 -24.28
C GLN A 85 -7.07 -28.46 -23.13
N ARG A 86 -7.07 -27.96 -21.88
CA ARG A 86 -7.08 -28.77 -20.66
C ARG A 86 -7.32 -27.90 -19.43
N LEU A 87 -7.49 -28.53 -18.28
CA LEU A 87 -7.30 -27.86 -16.99
C LEU A 87 -5.80 -27.75 -16.67
N ARG A 88 -5.36 -26.61 -16.13
CA ARG A 88 -4.04 -26.42 -15.53
C ARG A 88 -4.20 -25.79 -14.17
N SER A 89 -3.40 -26.21 -13.20
CA SER A 89 -3.43 -25.62 -11.86
C SER A 89 -2.53 -24.40 -11.76
N ALA A 90 -2.91 -23.41 -10.96
CA ALA A 90 -2.01 -22.35 -10.47
C ALA A 90 -1.87 -22.51 -8.98
N THR A 91 -0.65 -22.29 -8.51
CA THR A 91 -0.39 -22.09 -7.09
C THR A 91 -0.27 -20.59 -6.84
N VAL A 92 -0.93 -20.10 -5.79
CA VAL A 92 -0.85 -18.71 -5.34
C VAL A 92 -0.59 -18.70 -3.86
N THR A 93 0.41 -17.94 -3.42
CA THR A 93 0.69 -17.75 -2.00
C THR A 93 -0.30 -16.75 -1.42
N THR A 94 -1.07 -17.18 -0.41
CA THR A 94 -2.08 -16.34 0.26
C THR A 94 -1.70 -16.11 1.73
N ILE A 95 -2.42 -15.23 2.42
CA ILE A 95 -2.26 -15.04 3.87
C ILE A 95 -2.53 -16.34 4.68
N LEU A 96 -3.33 -17.26 4.15
CA LEU A 96 -3.64 -18.53 4.79
C LEU A 96 -2.44 -19.48 4.63
N VAL A 97 -2.26 -20.01 3.44
CA VAL A 97 -1.08 -20.77 2.97
C VAL A 97 -1.14 -20.75 1.43
N PRO A 98 -0.15 -21.29 0.70
CA PRO A 98 -0.28 -21.48 -0.74
C PRO A 98 -1.52 -22.33 -1.10
N ILE A 99 -2.38 -21.80 -1.97
CA ILE A 99 -3.52 -22.51 -2.52
C ILE A 99 -3.22 -22.99 -3.94
N THR A 100 -3.82 -24.10 -4.36
CA THR A 100 -3.74 -24.59 -5.74
C THR A 100 -5.12 -24.62 -6.37
N VAL A 101 -5.32 -23.83 -7.43
CA VAL A 101 -6.61 -23.66 -8.11
C VAL A 101 -6.54 -24.30 -9.51
N PRO A 102 -7.28 -25.39 -9.78
CA PRO A 102 -7.42 -25.93 -11.13
C PRO A 102 -8.30 -25.01 -11.98
N ARG A 103 -7.82 -24.61 -13.15
CA ARG A 103 -8.56 -23.70 -14.04
C ARG A 103 -8.40 -24.06 -15.52
N PRO A 104 -9.39 -23.70 -16.37
CA PRO A 104 -9.30 -23.91 -17.81
C PRO A 104 -8.12 -23.17 -18.45
N TYR A 105 -7.47 -23.84 -19.41
CA TYR A 105 -6.42 -23.29 -20.26
C TYR A 105 -6.85 -23.33 -21.72
N TYR A 106 -6.75 -22.18 -22.37
CA TYR A 106 -7.06 -21.98 -23.77
C TYR A 106 -5.81 -21.55 -24.54
N LEU A 107 -5.72 -21.92 -25.82
CA LEU A 107 -4.65 -21.50 -26.71
C LEU A 107 -5.25 -20.84 -27.95
N CYS A 108 -4.80 -19.63 -28.26
CA CYS A 108 -5.17 -18.96 -29.50
C CYS A 108 -4.24 -19.42 -30.63
N SER A 109 -4.81 -19.92 -31.73
CA SER A 109 -4.05 -20.35 -32.91
C SER A 109 -3.44 -19.18 -33.70
N VAL A 110 -3.97 -17.96 -33.52
CA VAL A 110 -3.54 -16.77 -34.27
C VAL A 110 -2.37 -16.08 -33.58
N CYS A 111 -2.52 -15.69 -32.31
CA CYS A 111 -1.45 -15.00 -31.58
C CYS A 111 -0.51 -15.93 -30.81
N GLY A 112 -0.81 -17.23 -30.72
CA GLY A 112 -0.01 -18.22 -29.99
C GLY A 112 -0.06 -18.10 -28.45
N HIS A 113 -0.80 -17.13 -27.91
CA HIS A 113 -0.84 -16.89 -26.47
C HIS A 113 -1.81 -17.83 -25.76
N GLY A 114 -1.36 -18.27 -24.58
CA GLY A 114 -2.18 -19.00 -23.62
C GLY A 114 -3.11 -18.05 -22.87
N TYR A 115 -4.36 -18.47 -22.64
CA TYR A 115 -5.34 -17.68 -21.90
C TYR A 115 -6.02 -18.50 -20.81
N HIS A 116 -6.17 -17.88 -19.65
CA HIS A 116 -6.78 -18.44 -18.45
C HIS A 116 -7.87 -17.45 -17.97
N PRO A 117 -9.15 -17.61 -18.33
CA PRO A 117 -10.19 -16.63 -17.98
C PRO A 117 -10.27 -16.33 -16.48
N LEU A 118 -10.16 -17.37 -15.65
CA LEU A 118 -10.19 -17.23 -14.19
C LEU A 118 -9.03 -16.35 -13.65
N ASP A 119 -7.90 -16.28 -14.36
CA ASP A 119 -6.77 -15.43 -13.95
C ASP A 119 -7.13 -13.95 -14.06
N ALA A 120 -7.85 -13.57 -15.12
CA ALA A 120 -8.33 -12.20 -15.27
C ALA A 120 -9.46 -11.89 -14.27
N ASP A 121 -10.36 -12.84 -14.01
CA ASP A 121 -11.50 -12.63 -13.11
C ASP A 121 -11.07 -12.46 -11.64
N LEU A 122 -9.98 -13.13 -11.24
CA LEU A 122 -9.48 -13.15 -9.85
C LEU A 122 -8.19 -12.36 -9.64
N ASP A 123 -7.70 -11.69 -10.69
CA ASP A 123 -6.37 -11.07 -10.71
C ASP A 123 -5.27 -12.02 -10.20
N LEU A 124 -5.27 -13.22 -10.77
CA LEU A 124 -4.44 -14.34 -10.35
C LEU A 124 -3.33 -14.59 -11.36
N CYS A 125 -2.11 -14.82 -10.88
CA CYS A 125 -1.01 -15.30 -11.71
C CYS A 125 -0.39 -16.57 -11.11
N ALA A 126 0.01 -17.51 -11.95
CA ALA A 126 0.61 -18.75 -11.46
C ALA A 126 1.96 -18.48 -10.79
N GLY A 127 2.11 -18.90 -9.53
CA GLY A 127 3.30 -18.66 -8.72
C GLY A 127 3.33 -17.28 -8.06
N SER A 128 2.27 -16.48 -8.20
CA SER A 128 2.20 -15.15 -7.58
C SER A 128 1.81 -15.21 -6.10
N ARG A 129 1.79 -14.03 -5.48
CA ARG A 129 1.14 -13.79 -4.20
C ARG A 129 -0.25 -13.22 -4.46
N SER A 130 -1.16 -13.41 -3.52
CA SER A 130 -2.47 -12.75 -3.58
C SER A 130 -2.32 -11.26 -3.26
N ALA A 131 -3.13 -10.39 -3.88
CA ALA A 131 -3.13 -8.95 -3.59
C ALA A 131 -3.27 -8.63 -2.08
N GLY A 132 -4.11 -9.36 -1.35
CA GLY A 132 -4.24 -9.17 0.10
C GLY A 132 -3.02 -9.60 0.93
N LEU A 133 -2.13 -10.45 0.38
CA LEU A 133 -0.82 -10.72 0.97
C LEU A 133 0.15 -9.61 0.59
N ASP A 134 0.18 -9.18 -0.67
CA ASP A 134 1.05 -8.09 -1.13
C ASP A 134 0.80 -6.78 -0.38
N GLU A 135 -0.46 -6.45 -0.07
CA GLU A 135 -0.82 -5.30 0.75
C GLU A 135 -0.16 -5.34 2.14
N LEU A 136 -0.21 -6.50 2.81
CA LEU A 136 0.41 -6.68 4.12
C LEU A 136 1.94 -6.66 4.05
N LEU A 137 2.52 -7.26 3.00
CA LEU A 137 3.95 -7.22 2.78
C LEU A 137 4.43 -5.79 2.55
N ALA A 138 3.72 -5.02 1.72
CA ALA A 138 4.05 -3.63 1.44
C ALA A 138 3.94 -2.76 2.71
N LEU A 139 2.86 -2.93 3.49
CA LEU A 139 2.67 -2.25 4.77
C LEU A 139 3.80 -2.55 5.75
N LEU A 140 4.15 -3.82 5.95
CA LEU A 140 5.22 -4.20 6.87
C LEU A 140 6.59 -3.73 6.37
N GLY A 141 6.87 -3.86 5.07
CA GLY A 141 8.11 -3.36 4.49
C GLY A 141 8.29 -1.84 4.59
N ALA A 142 7.19 -1.08 4.66
CA ALA A 142 7.22 0.37 4.87
C ALA A 142 7.26 0.80 6.35
N THR A 143 6.92 -0.09 7.29
CA THR A 143 6.76 0.26 8.71
C THR A 143 7.78 -0.37 9.65
N GLN A 144 8.47 -1.43 9.21
CA GLN A 144 9.53 -2.06 9.98
C GLN A 144 10.90 -1.49 9.60
N ASP A 145 11.89 -1.66 10.49
CA ASP A 145 13.26 -1.17 10.30
C ASP A 145 14.00 -1.88 9.15
N SER A 146 13.58 -3.11 8.79
CA SER A 146 14.12 -3.86 7.66
C SER A 146 13.11 -4.84 7.06
N PHE A 147 13.35 -5.26 5.80
CA PHE A 147 12.55 -6.31 5.15
C PHE A 147 12.66 -7.68 5.84
N ALA A 148 13.76 -7.94 6.55
CA ALA A 148 13.93 -9.16 7.34
C ALA A 148 13.05 -9.13 8.60
N ASP A 149 12.98 -7.97 9.27
CA ASP A 149 12.10 -7.77 10.43
C ASP A 149 10.63 -7.83 10.01
N ALA A 150 10.27 -7.20 8.89
CA ALA A 150 8.94 -7.30 8.30
C ALA A 150 8.51 -8.76 8.04
N SER A 151 9.41 -9.56 7.45
CA SER A 151 9.18 -10.99 7.24
C SER A 151 8.98 -11.74 8.57
N THR A 152 9.79 -11.43 9.57
CA THR A 152 9.70 -12.03 10.91
C THR A 152 8.38 -11.67 11.59
N VAL A 153 7.95 -10.42 11.51
CA VAL A 153 6.67 -9.96 12.07
C VAL A 153 5.51 -10.66 11.38
N LEU A 154 5.51 -10.75 10.04
CA LEU A 154 4.48 -11.47 9.30
C LEU A 154 4.40 -12.94 9.73
N GLU A 155 5.55 -13.63 9.83
CA GLU A 155 5.58 -15.03 10.23
C GLU A 155 5.07 -15.22 11.66
N ARG A 156 5.39 -14.32 12.59
CA ARG A 156 4.86 -14.39 13.96
C ARG A 156 3.35 -14.17 14.04
N LEU A 157 2.81 -13.27 13.22
CA LEU A 157 1.38 -12.95 13.21
C LEU A 157 0.55 -13.99 12.45
N THR A 158 1.11 -14.58 11.40
CA THR A 158 0.35 -15.41 10.47
C THR A 158 0.81 -16.87 10.43
N LEU A 159 2.02 -17.22 10.88
CA LEU A 159 2.68 -18.51 10.61
C LEU A 159 3.01 -18.75 9.13
N LEU A 160 2.89 -17.73 8.27
CA LEU A 160 3.32 -17.81 6.88
C LEU A 160 4.78 -17.37 6.78
N HIS A 161 5.64 -18.26 6.30
CA HIS A 161 7.01 -17.91 5.97
C HIS A 161 7.09 -17.30 4.56
N VAL A 162 7.71 -16.13 4.46
CA VAL A 162 8.05 -15.46 3.20
C VAL A 162 9.51 -15.05 3.24
N SER A 163 10.11 -14.76 2.09
CA SER A 163 11.46 -14.22 2.06
C SER A 163 11.45 -12.70 2.23
N SER A 164 12.52 -12.12 2.77
CA SER A 164 12.71 -10.66 2.79
C SER A 164 12.68 -10.05 1.39
N ASN A 165 13.13 -10.77 0.37
CA ASN A 165 13.01 -10.34 -1.04
C ASN A 165 11.54 -10.21 -1.45
N SER A 166 10.66 -11.12 -1.03
CA SER A 166 9.22 -11.02 -1.33
C SER A 166 8.59 -9.80 -0.67
N VAL A 167 9.03 -9.43 0.53
CA VAL A 167 8.62 -8.18 1.18
C VAL A 167 9.10 -6.99 0.35
N ARG A 168 10.39 -6.93 0.00
CA ARG A 168 10.97 -5.87 -0.83
C ARG A 168 10.21 -5.72 -2.14
N ASP A 169 10.02 -6.81 -2.87
CA ASP A 169 9.38 -6.80 -4.19
C ASP A 169 7.96 -6.21 -4.09
N ALA A 170 7.16 -6.62 -3.09
CA ALA A 170 5.82 -6.08 -2.86
C ALA A 170 5.83 -4.59 -2.45
N THR A 171 6.77 -4.19 -1.58
CA THR A 171 6.93 -2.79 -1.15
C THR A 171 7.34 -1.89 -2.31
N GLU A 172 8.31 -2.31 -3.12
CA GLU A 172 8.80 -1.56 -4.28
C GLU A 172 7.78 -1.51 -5.40
N GLU A 173 7.03 -2.60 -5.64
CA GLU A 173 5.95 -2.64 -6.62
C GLU A 173 4.84 -1.64 -6.26
N LEU A 174 4.38 -1.63 -5.00
CA LEU A 174 3.44 -0.61 -4.53
C LEU A 174 4.04 0.80 -4.62
N GLY A 175 5.30 0.97 -4.25
CA GLY A 175 6.01 2.24 -4.36
C GLY A 175 6.05 2.76 -5.81
N ASN A 176 6.29 1.90 -6.79
CA ASN A 176 6.30 2.24 -8.20
C ASN A 176 4.91 2.69 -8.70
N VAL A 177 3.84 2.02 -8.23
CA VAL A 177 2.46 2.44 -8.53
C VAL A 177 2.20 3.84 -7.98
N LEU A 178 2.58 4.12 -6.73
CA LEU A 178 2.41 5.44 -6.11
C LEU A 178 3.22 6.53 -6.82
N VAL A 179 4.46 6.25 -7.21
CA VAL A 179 5.31 7.19 -7.96
C VAL A 179 4.73 7.48 -9.35
N ALA A 180 4.23 6.45 -10.04
CA ALA A 180 3.61 6.62 -11.36
C ALA A 180 2.33 7.46 -11.29
N ASP A 181 1.48 7.21 -10.29
CA ASP A 181 0.26 7.98 -10.03
C ASP A 181 0.56 9.46 -9.77
N GLN A 182 1.49 9.74 -8.83
CA GLN A 182 1.95 11.10 -8.55
C GLN A 182 2.55 11.80 -9.78
N ALA A 183 3.33 11.08 -10.60
CA ALA A 183 3.96 11.64 -11.78
C ALA A 183 2.93 11.99 -12.86
N GLN A 184 1.94 11.12 -13.09
CA GLN A 184 0.87 11.36 -14.05
C GLN A 184 0.06 12.59 -13.67
N HIS A 185 -0.30 12.72 -12.40
CA HIS A 185 -1.07 13.87 -11.94
C HIS A 185 -0.26 15.18 -11.93
N ALA A 186 1.01 15.14 -11.55
CA ALA A 186 1.89 16.30 -11.60
C ALA A 186 2.10 16.81 -13.05
N ALA A 187 2.27 15.90 -14.02
CA ALA A 187 2.40 16.27 -15.43
C ALA A 187 1.12 16.94 -15.96
N ALA A 188 -0.05 16.37 -15.64
CA ALA A 188 -1.33 16.96 -16.03
C ALA A 188 -1.54 18.37 -15.46
N ALA A 189 -1.04 18.62 -14.24
CA ALA A 189 -1.07 19.95 -13.62
C ALA A 189 -0.11 20.94 -14.31
N ALA A 190 1.09 20.49 -14.67
CA ALA A 190 2.10 21.31 -15.34
C ALA A 190 1.66 21.75 -16.75
N ASP A 191 0.97 20.88 -17.50
CA ASP A 191 0.50 21.17 -18.86
C ASP A 191 -0.71 22.14 -18.90
N GLY A 192 -1.23 22.57 -17.74
CA GLY A 192 -2.32 23.55 -17.66
C GLY A 192 -3.65 23.08 -18.26
N LEU A 193 -3.82 21.77 -18.44
CA LEU A 193 -4.91 21.17 -19.23
C LEU A 193 -6.30 21.32 -18.58
N ALA A 194 -6.37 21.62 -17.28
CA ALA A 194 -7.59 22.07 -16.61
C ALA A 194 -7.26 22.65 -15.22
N ARG A 195 -8.10 23.56 -14.71
CA ARG A 195 -8.11 23.89 -13.28
C ARG A 195 -8.39 22.60 -12.50
N PRO A 196 -7.51 22.16 -11.59
CA PRO A 196 -7.78 20.97 -10.79
C PRO A 196 -9.07 21.18 -10.00
N THR A 197 -10.01 20.24 -10.12
CA THR A 197 -11.24 20.27 -9.32
C THR A 197 -10.87 19.95 -7.88
N ALA A 198 -11.27 20.81 -6.95
CA ALA A 198 -11.13 20.50 -5.53
C ALA A 198 -11.99 19.27 -5.20
N GLU A 199 -11.37 18.25 -4.61
CA GLU A 199 -12.07 17.05 -4.11
C GLU A 199 -12.55 17.25 -2.67
N MET A 200 -12.03 18.29 -2.01
CA MET A 200 -12.35 18.66 -0.64
C MET A 200 -12.98 20.05 -0.58
N VAL A 201 -13.72 20.33 0.49
CA VAL A 201 -14.26 21.67 0.76
C VAL A 201 -13.09 22.64 0.94
N PRO A 202 -13.01 23.73 0.14
CA PRO A 202 -11.94 24.70 0.26
C PRO A 202 -11.84 25.26 1.69
N PRO A 203 -10.63 25.28 2.28
CA PRO A 203 -10.43 25.83 3.61
C PRO A 203 -10.31 27.35 3.58
N SER A 204 -10.73 28.05 4.63
CA SER A 204 -10.38 29.47 4.77
C SER A 204 -8.87 29.68 4.86
N ARG A 205 -8.14 28.75 5.51
CA ARG A 205 -6.68 28.77 5.57
C ARG A 205 -6.10 27.40 5.29
N LEU A 206 -5.20 27.33 4.31
CA LEU A 206 -4.41 26.13 4.01
C LEU A 206 -2.95 26.34 4.44
N TYR A 207 -2.40 25.40 5.19
CA TYR A 207 -0.99 25.36 5.53
C TYR A 207 -0.28 24.33 4.67
N ILE A 208 0.92 24.69 4.20
CA ILE A 208 1.81 23.85 3.41
C ILE A 208 3.18 23.91 4.08
N THR A 209 3.65 22.82 4.66
CA THR A 209 5.03 22.72 5.15
C THR A 209 5.88 21.97 4.14
N MET A 210 7.09 22.46 3.87
CA MET A 210 8.09 21.75 3.05
C MET A 210 9.40 21.61 3.82
N ASP A 211 10.07 20.48 3.63
CA ASP A 211 11.36 20.18 4.26
C ASP A 211 12.19 19.21 3.40
N GLY A 212 13.50 19.18 3.62
CA GLY A 212 14.45 18.28 2.99
C GLY A 212 15.11 17.35 4.02
N VAL A 213 15.11 16.05 3.76
CA VAL A 213 15.77 15.05 4.61
C VAL A 213 16.90 14.39 3.83
N LEU A 214 18.12 14.41 4.38
CA LEU A 214 19.25 13.71 3.78
C LEU A 214 19.23 12.23 4.15
N ALA A 215 19.21 11.38 3.14
CA ALA A 215 19.34 9.93 3.27
C ALA A 215 20.55 9.43 2.46
N HIS A 216 21.31 8.51 3.03
CA HIS A 216 22.43 7.87 2.33
C HIS A 216 21.94 6.61 1.62
N LEU A 217 21.81 6.69 0.30
CA LEU A 217 21.35 5.60 -0.55
C LEU A 217 22.53 4.79 -1.07
N HIS A 218 22.39 3.46 -1.15
CA HIS A 218 23.47 2.57 -1.58
C HIS A 218 24.02 2.94 -2.97
N ASP A 219 23.14 3.19 -3.94
CA ASP A 219 23.54 3.41 -5.35
C ASP A 219 23.72 4.88 -5.73
N ARG A 220 23.31 5.82 -4.87
CA ARG A 220 23.31 7.27 -5.16
C ARG A 220 24.08 8.12 -4.15
N GLY A 221 24.53 7.52 -3.05
CA GLY A 221 25.14 8.24 -1.93
C GLY A 221 24.13 9.15 -1.22
N TRP A 222 24.64 10.21 -0.59
CA TRP A 222 23.82 11.22 0.07
C TRP A 222 22.86 11.89 -0.92
N SER A 223 21.57 11.71 -0.68
CA SER A 223 20.50 12.25 -1.51
C SER A 223 19.47 12.96 -0.63
N GLU A 224 18.96 14.09 -1.10
CA GLU A 224 17.93 14.86 -0.40
C GLU A 224 16.53 14.38 -0.82
N LEU A 225 15.83 13.72 0.10
CA LEU A 225 14.41 13.41 -0.02
C LEU A 225 13.60 14.66 0.35
N LYS A 226 12.66 15.05 -0.50
CA LYS A 226 11.78 16.20 -0.26
C LYS A 226 10.47 15.73 0.35
N VAL A 227 9.98 16.43 1.35
CA VAL A 227 8.72 16.14 2.04
C VAL A 227 7.88 17.40 2.10
N GLY A 228 6.61 17.26 1.74
CA GLY A 228 5.59 18.29 1.77
C GLY A 228 4.41 17.79 2.58
N CYS A 229 3.78 18.65 3.36
CA CYS A 229 2.55 18.33 4.08
C CYS A 229 1.53 19.46 3.92
N CYS A 230 0.33 19.11 3.49
CA CYS A 230 -0.80 20.02 3.39
C CYS A 230 -1.78 19.73 4.54
N TYR A 231 -2.16 20.77 5.28
CA TYR A 231 -3.02 20.58 6.46
C TYR A 231 -3.81 21.84 6.81
N GLN A 232 -4.78 21.66 7.71
CA GLN A 232 -5.55 22.72 8.33
C GLN A 232 -5.23 22.78 9.82
N THR A 233 -5.53 23.89 10.47
CA THR A 233 -5.36 24.03 11.91
C THR A 233 -6.65 24.47 12.58
N TRP A 234 -6.88 24.00 13.80
CA TRP A 234 -7.84 24.60 14.72
C TRP A 234 -7.12 24.99 16.02
N ALA A 235 -7.69 25.97 16.72
CA ALA A 235 -7.17 26.44 17.99
C ALA A 235 -8.16 26.16 19.11
N ARG A 236 -7.67 25.80 20.28
CA ARG A 236 -8.44 25.78 21.53
C ARG A 236 -7.63 26.35 22.68
N PRO A 237 -8.27 26.83 23.76
CA PRO A 237 -7.56 27.14 24.99
C PRO A 237 -6.77 25.94 25.52
N GLU A 238 -5.54 26.16 25.95
CA GLU A 238 -4.70 25.14 26.55
C GLU A 238 -5.29 24.71 27.91
N ARG A 239 -5.35 23.40 28.17
CA ARG A 239 -5.97 22.84 29.38
C ARG A 239 -5.34 23.34 30.69
N LYS A 240 -4.03 23.63 30.69
CA LYS A 240 -3.29 24.10 31.88
C LYS A 240 -3.16 25.62 31.96
N ARG A 241 -3.37 26.33 30.86
CA ARG A 241 -3.16 27.78 30.71
C ARG A 241 -4.21 28.33 29.72
N PRO A 242 -5.47 28.53 30.15
CA PRO A 242 -6.56 28.93 29.26
C PRO A 242 -6.32 30.24 28.49
N GLU A 243 -5.42 31.09 28.97
CA GLU A 243 -4.95 32.31 28.30
C GLU A 243 -4.09 32.04 27.05
N ARG A 244 -3.59 30.81 26.88
CA ARG A 244 -2.83 30.37 25.71
C ARG A 244 -3.70 29.52 24.80
N LEU A 245 -3.54 29.73 23.50
CA LEU A 245 -4.15 28.87 22.49
C LEU A 245 -3.20 27.72 22.14
N GLU A 246 -3.69 26.50 22.24
CA GLU A 246 -3.11 25.30 21.67
C GLU A 246 -3.63 25.16 20.23
N VAL A 247 -2.73 25.30 19.25
CA VAL A 247 -3.02 25.09 17.83
C VAL A 247 -2.71 23.64 17.47
N ARG A 248 -3.63 22.96 16.80
CA ARG A 248 -3.47 21.57 16.36
C ARG A 248 -3.72 21.44 14.86
N ALA A 249 -2.79 20.79 14.18
CA ALA A 249 -2.96 20.37 12.80
C ALA A 249 -3.97 19.22 12.71
N HIS A 250 -4.76 19.22 11.64
CA HIS A 250 -5.68 18.14 11.30
C HIS A 250 -5.81 18.03 9.79
N SER A 251 -6.49 16.96 9.34
CA SER A 251 -6.66 16.67 7.91
C SER A 251 -5.31 16.69 7.18
N LEU A 252 -4.29 15.98 7.69
CA LEU A 252 -2.95 16.01 7.10
C LEU A 252 -2.87 15.08 5.89
N SER A 253 -2.11 15.49 4.87
CA SER A 253 -1.64 14.59 3.81
C SER A 253 -0.22 14.97 3.44
N TYR A 254 0.50 13.97 2.96
CA TYR A 254 1.92 14.07 2.72
C TYR A 254 2.23 13.77 1.26
N VAL A 255 3.19 14.50 0.73
CA VAL A 255 3.85 14.23 -0.54
C VAL A 255 5.32 14.06 -0.23
N SER A 256 5.91 12.94 -0.62
CA SER A 256 7.34 12.73 -0.48
C SER A 256 7.92 12.21 -1.79
N ALA A 257 9.06 12.75 -2.19
CA ALA A 257 9.70 12.35 -3.43
C ALA A 257 11.22 12.54 -3.40
N LEU A 258 11.90 11.59 -4.02
CA LEU A 258 13.33 11.69 -4.32
C LEU A 258 13.49 12.23 -5.76
N CYS A 259 13.35 13.54 -5.92
CA CYS A 259 13.42 14.21 -7.21
C CYS A 259 13.92 15.66 -7.08
N GLU A 260 14.12 16.31 -8.22
CA GLU A 260 14.43 17.74 -8.29
C GLU A 260 13.30 18.60 -7.71
N ALA A 261 13.67 19.73 -7.11
CA ALA A 261 12.72 20.62 -6.43
C ALA A 261 11.56 21.05 -7.34
N GLU A 262 11.84 21.37 -8.61
CA GLU A 262 10.81 21.77 -9.58
C GLU A 262 9.73 20.69 -9.77
N ARG A 263 10.14 19.42 -9.93
CA ARG A 263 9.18 18.31 -10.08
C ARG A 263 8.40 18.08 -8.80
N PHE A 264 9.06 18.18 -7.65
CA PHE A 264 8.42 18.08 -6.34
C PHE A 264 7.38 19.19 -6.13
N GLY A 265 7.66 20.42 -6.58
CA GLY A 265 6.74 21.55 -6.52
C GLY A 265 5.39 21.28 -7.18
N TRP A 266 5.39 20.64 -8.36
CA TRP A 266 4.15 20.23 -9.03
C TRP A 266 3.35 19.17 -8.27
N GLN A 267 4.03 18.25 -7.56
CA GLN A 267 3.35 17.26 -6.72
C GLN A 267 2.70 17.91 -5.50
N VAL A 268 3.39 18.86 -4.85
CA VAL A 268 2.83 19.65 -3.73
C VAL A 268 1.67 20.52 -4.21
N TRP A 269 1.81 21.18 -5.37
CA TRP A 269 0.75 21.96 -6.00
C TRP A 269 -0.50 21.13 -6.26
N GLN A 270 -0.34 19.94 -6.83
CA GLN A 270 -1.46 19.04 -7.09
C GLN A 270 -2.20 18.66 -5.80
N GLU A 271 -1.48 18.30 -4.74
CA GLU A 271 -2.09 17.96 -3.46
C GLU A 271 -2.80 19.17 -2.82
N ALA A 272 -2.22 20.36 -2.91
CA ALA A 272 -2.85 21.59 -2.46
C ALA A 272 -4.11 21.93 -3.29
N ALA A 273 -4.08 21.70 -4.61
CA ALA A 273 -5.21 21.92 -5.50
C ALA A 273 -6.35 20.94 -5.23
N ARG A 274 -6.05 19.67 -4.99
CA ARG A 274 -7.01 18.64 -4.53
C ARG A 274 -7.73 19.08 -3.24
N ARG A 275 -7.04 19.83 -2.39
CA ARG A 275 -7.53 20.43 -1.14
C ARG A 275 -8.21 21.79 -1.29
N GLY A 276 -8.32 22.32 -2.50
CA GLY A 276 -9.00 23.58 -2.76
C GLY A 276 -8.15 24.83 -2.49
N VAL A 277 -6.82 24.76 -2.62
CA VAL A 277 -5.94 25.94 -2.45
C VAL A 277 -6.33 27.13 -3.33
N LEU A 278 -6.92 26.87 -4.50
CA LEU A 278 -7.36 27.89 -5.45
C LEU A 278 -8.54 28.74 -4.95
N ASP A 279 -9.29 28.23 -3.97
CA ASP A 279 -10.44 28.88 -3.37
C ASP A 279 -10.21 29.16 -1.87
N ALA A 280 -8.96 29.05 -1.40
CA ALA A 280 -8.61 29.35 -0.02
C ALA A 280 -8.44 30.86 0.19
N ASP A 281 -8.95 31.39 1.31
CA ASP A 281 -8.81 32.81 1.62
C ASP A 281 -7.34 33.17 1.95
N GLU A 282 -6.61 32.22 2.54
CA GLU A 282 -5.22 32.39 2.95
C GLU A 282 -4.41 31.11 2.75
N VAL A 283 -3.22 31.26 2.17
CA VAL A 283 -2.24 30.19 2.02
C VAL A 283 -1.00 30.55 2.83
N VAL A 284 -0.55 29.62 3.67
CA VAL A 284 0.65 29.78 4.49
C VAL A 284 1.64 28.69 4.13
N VAL A 285 2.84 29.08 3.71
CA VAL A 285 3.94 28.17 3.44
C VAL A 285 4.95 28.26 4.59
N VAL A 286 5.28 27.11 5.17
CA VAL A 286 6.27 26.99 6.25
C VAL A 286 7.45 26.16 5.77
N GLY A 287 8.68 26.61 6.02
CA GLY A 287 9.89 25.91 5.57
C GLY A 287 11.11 26.18 6.43
N ASP A 288 12.16 25.39 6.23
CA ASP A 288 13.40 25.43 7.01
C ASP A 288 14.32 26.63 6.69
N GLY A 289 14.07 27.35 5.60
CA GLY A 289 14.94 28.43 5.10
C GLY A 289 15.61 28.13 3.76
N ALA A 290 15.53 26.91 3.25
CA ALA A 290 16.17 26.53 1.99
C ALA A 290 15.61 27.33 0.81
N HIS A 291 16.52 27.82 -0.07
CA HIS A 291 16.16 28.63 -1.24
C HIS A 291 15.15 27.93 -2.16
N TRP A 292 15.26 26.60 -2.30
CA TRP A 292 14.36 25.86 -3.16
C TRP A 292 12.91 25.90 -2.65
N ILE A 293 12.68 25.91 -1.32
CA ILE A 293 11.33 26.01 -0.74
C ILE A 293 10.67 27.34 -1.11
N TRP A 294 11.40 28.44 -0.95
CA TRP A 294 10.87 29.78 -1.24
C TRP A 294 10.59 29.97 -2.73
N ASN A 295 11.48 29.46 -3.60
CA ASN A 295 11.24 29.46 -5.04
C ASN A 295 9.97 28.69 -5.41
N LEU A 296 9.72 27.53 -4.78
CA LEU A 296 8.48 26.76 -5.00
C LEU A 296 7.25 27.49 -4.46
N ALA A 297 7.37 28.15 -3.30
CA ALA A 297 6.29 28.96 -2.72
C ALA A 297 5.88 30.10 -3.66
N GLU A 298 6.85 30.83 -4.20
CA GLU A 298 6.59 31.91 -5.16
C GLU A 298 6.02 31.41 -6.48
N THR A 299 6.52 30.27 -6.97
CA THR A 299 6.10 29.71 -8.26
C THR A 299 4.69 29.13 -8.21
N HIS A 300 4.41 28.31 -7.20
CA HIS A 300 3.15 27.56 -7.13
C HIS A 300 2.10 28.26 -6.27
N PHE A 301 2.48 29.06 -5.28
CA PHE A 301 1.54 29.69 -4.34
C PHE A 301 1.75 31.21 -4.28
N PRO A 302 1.58 31.92 -5.41
CA PRO A 302 1.79 33.36 -5.45
C PRO A 302 0.87 34.07 -4.43
N GLY A 303 1.47 34.88 -3.56
CA GLY A 303 0.76 35.58 -2.48
C GLY A 303 0.66 34.81 -1.16
N ALA A 304 1.22 33.59 -1.07
CA ALA A 304 1.28 32.87 0.19
C ALA A 304 2.14 33.60 1.24
N THR A 305 1.71 33.54 2.50
CA THR A 305 2.53 34.00 3.63
C THR A 305 3.62 32.98 3.89
N GLN A 306 4.88 33.37 3.70
CA GLN A 306 6.05 32.51 3.90
C GLN A 306 6.60 32.68 5.32
N ILE A 307 6.72 31.59 6.07
CA ILE A 307 7.15 31.58 7.48
C ILE A 307 8.31 30.60 7.64
N VAL A 308 9.43 31.07 8.20
CA VAL A 308 10.52 30.17 8.61
C VAL A 308 10.09 29.37 9.85
N ASP A 309 10.27 28.05 9.80
CA ASP A 309 9.99 27.17 10.93
C ASP A 309 10.81 27.58 12.18
N TRP A 310 10.13 27.63 13.32
CA TRP A 310 10.73 28.00 14.60
C TRP A 310 11.85 27.06 15.05
N TYR A 311 11.75 25.75 14.81
CA TYR A 311 12.82 24.83 15.19
C TYR A 311 14.13 25.19 14.46
N HIS A 312 14.04 25.44 13.17
CA HIS A 312 15.16 25.89 12.35
C HIS A 312 15.64 27.29 12.75
N ALA A 313 14.73 28.24 12.92
CA ALA A 313 15.06 29.61 13.34
C ALA A 313 15.74 29.67 14.72
N SER A 314 15.34 28.81 15.66
CA SER A 314 15.91 28.74 17.01
C SER A 314 17.23 27.99 17.07
N GLY A 315 17.45 26.98 16.22
CA GLY A 315 18.73 26.30 16.07
C GLY A 315 19.83 27.20 15.50
N VAL A 316 19.53 28.02 14.49
CA VAL A 316 20.48 28.97 13.88
C VAL A 316 20.96 30.05 14.88
N ARG A 317 20.09 30.44 15.84
CA ARG A 317 20.45 31.41 16.89
C ARG A 317 21.38 30.84 17.97
N LEU A 318 21.44 29.52 18.16
CA LEU A 318 22.33 28.90 19.14
C LEU A 318 23.73 28.58 18.59
N GLY A 319 23.89 28.49 17.26
CA GLY A 319 25.20 28.30 16.61
C GLY A 319 26.00 29.59 16.38
N SER A 320 25.36 30.76 16.44
CA SER A 320 25.99 32.07 16.23
C SER A 320 26.27 32.84 17.53
N GLY A 321 26.12 32.19 18.70
CA GLY A 321 26.25 32.79 20.03
C GLY A 321 27.58 32.54 20.76
N THR A 322 28.55 31.82 20.19
CA THR A 322 29.81 31.46 20.89
C THR A 322 31.07 32.23 20.49
N ASP A 323 31.04 33.12 19.50
CA ASP A 323 32.25 33.86 19.06
C ASP A 323 32.18 35.38 19.30
N ALA A 324 31.61 35.82 20.43
CA ALA A 324 31.63 37.24 20.79
C ALA A 324 31.67 37.51 22.30
N VAL A 325 32.44 36.73 23.09
CA VAL A 325 32.98 37.22 24.37
C VAL A 325 34.34 36.55 24.60
N GLY A 326 35.44 37.24 24.26
CA GLY A 326 36.78 36.67 24.41
C GLY A 326 37.94 37.63 24.13
N GLY A 327 38.08 38.68 24.96
CA GLY A 327 39.40 39.20 25.37
C GLY A 327 40.00 40.36 24.58
N GLY A 328 40.43 41.39 25.32
CA GLY A 328 41.40 42.40 24.88
C GLY A 328 40.91 43.83 24.97
#